data_AF-A0A9P6C7J0-F1
#
_entry.id   AF-A0A9P6C7J0-F1
#
_cell.length_a   1.000
_cell.length_b   1.000
_cell.length_c   1.000
_cell.angle_alpha   90.00
_cell.angle_beta   90.00
_cell.angle_gamma   90.00
#
_symmetry.space_group_name_H-M   'P 1'
#
loop_
_entity.id
_entity.type
_entity.pdbx_description
1 polymer ?
#
loop_
_entity_poly.entity_id
_entity_poly.type
_entity_poly.pdbx_seq_one_letter_code
_entity_poly.pdbx_strand_id
1 'polypeptide(L)'
;MFAGFPFYRNSPYIHSSYHQPQYDQHFINGDRARAKRAQWLPDEEDDYDDYESHQLGPRERAYLTQEEQRWQQELDRRERDDQEARKKAEEEREKRRQNRSHEVTDPESICDSAVNHPGQPRGSPPLPSSNDPRPSSPKQKPFVIPQYDERHVEATMKLQHYFRVHQCQRAIKGISSQFNALRKEFTPPSTISFQKSSSPSDVVTIPAILPSDLSPKDSVDTNSDSDIPKLAYNSTNYNLHAYLESLDKLLVKLDGVESWGDSYVREKRRAVVKQIEGEQNRVDRICKASWLKHVEH
;
A
#
# COMPACT_ATOMS: atom_id res chain seq x y z
N MET A 1 -39.34 16.66 40.56
CA MET A 1 -38.14 16.60 41.42
C MET A 1 -37.08 15.78 40.70
N PHE A 2 -36.18 16.44 39.98
CA PHE A 2 -35.03 15.81 39.32
C PHE A 2 -33.76 16.43 39.89
N ALA A 3 -32.94 15.60 40.54
CA ALA A 3 -31.69 16.02 41.14
C ALA A 3 -30.63 16.22 40.05
N GLY A 4 -30.09 17.43 39.99
CA GLY A 4 -28.98 17.80 39.11
C GLY A 4 -27.64 17.32 39.65
N PHE A 5 -26.76 16.92 38.73
CA PHE A 5 -25.36 16.62 38.99
C PHE A 5 -24.48 17.81 38.53
N PRO A 6 -23.73 18.46 39.44
CA PRO A 6 -22.65 19.35 39.05
C PRO A 6 -21.30 18.72 39.39
N PHE A 7 -20.52 18.34 38.37
CA PHE A 7 -19.09 18.04 38.55
C PHE A 7 -18.29 18.56 37.35
N TYR A 8 -18.01 19.87 37.35
CA TYR A 8 -16.81 20.40 36.72
C TYR A 8 -15.70 20.41 37.79
N ARG A 9 -14.85 19.39 37.78
CA ARG A 9 -13.60 19.43 38.53
C ARG A 9 -12.54 20.13 37.68
N ASN A 10 -12.08 21.25 38.23
CA ASN A 10 -10.84 21.95 37.92
C ASN A 10 -9.71 20.99 37.50
N SER A 11 -9.14 21.24 36.32
CA SER A 11 -7.80 20.78 35.96
C SER A 11 -6.85 21.96 36.13
N PRO A 12 -5.99 21.99 37.16
CA PRO A 12 -5.08 23.10 37.41
C PRO A 12 -3.67 22.71 36.96
N TYR A 13 -3.43 22.53 35.65
CA TYR A 13 -2.07 22.35 35.16
C TYR A 13 -1.86 23.01 33.79
N ILE A 14 -0.91 23.96 33.82
CA ILE A 14 0.00 24.36 32.74
C ILE A 14 -0.54 25.49 31.85
N HIS A 15 -0.41 26.72 32.38
CA HIS A 15 0.02 27.86 31.58
C HIS A 15 1.37 27.54 30.94
N SER A 16 1.35 27.02 29.72
CA SER A 16 2.48 27.18 28.81
C SER A 16 2.36 28.57 28.22
N SER A 17 3.13 29.51 28.75
CA SER A 17 3.39 30.78 28.10
C SER A 17 4.10 30.50 26.77
N TYR A 18 3.32 30.27 25.73
CA TYR A 18 3.80 30.39 24.37
C TYR A 18 4.17 31.86 24.16
N HIS A 19 5.44 32.13 24.39
CA HIS A 19 6.14 33.26 23.82
C HIS A 19 5.93 33.16 22.31
N GLN A 20 5.03 33.99 21.80
CA GLN A 20 4.73 34.10 20.39
C GLN A 20 5.99 34.67 19.72
N PRO A 21 6.74 33.90 18.91
CA PRO A 21 7.81 34.50 18.13
C PRO A 21 7.13 35.47 17.16
N GLN A 22 7.51 36.76 17.22
CA GLN A 22 7.25 37.66 16.12
C GLN A 22 8.01 37.12 14.92
N TYR A 23 7.30 36.38 14.06
CA TYR A 23 7.81 36.00 12.76
C TYR A 23 7.85 37.25 11.89
N ASP A 24 9.06 37.71 11.62
CA ASP A 24 9.33 38.68 10.57
C ASP A 24 8.69 38.23 9.26
N GLN A 25 7.91 39.15 8.69
CA GLN A 25 7.06 38.98 7.52
C GLN A 25 7.86 39.05 6.20
N HIS A 26 9.06 38.45 6.16
CA HIS A 26 10.05 38.61 5.07
C HIS A 26 10.50 37.31 4.38
N PHE A 27 9.66 36.27 4.32
CA PHE A 27 10.03 35.00 3.64
C PHE A 27 9.01 34.50 2.59
N ILE A 28 8.25 35.37 1.91
CA ILE A 28 7.30 34.93 0.86
C ILE A 28 7.93 34.85 -0.56
N ASN A 29 9.23 35.06 -0.73
CA ASN A 29 9.87 34.97 -2.06
C ASN A 29 10.97 33.89 -2.20
N GLY A 30 11.12 32.98 -1.22
CA GLY A 30 12.19 31.96 -1.23
C GLY A 30 11.88 30.65 -1.97
N ASP A 31 10.61 30.24 -2.07
CA ASP A 31 10.28 28.87 -2.52
C ASP A 31 10.17 28.71 -4.04
N ARG A 32 10.21 29.79 -4.81
CA ARG A 32 10.28 29.72 -6.28
C ARG A 32 11.67 29.41 -6.83
N ALA A 33 12.71 29.44 -6.00
CA ALA A 33 14.09 29.13 -6.41
C ALA A 33 14.47 27.65 -6.22
N ARG A 34 13.71 26.85 -5.45
CA ARG A 34 13.96 25.40 -5.27
C ARG A 34 13.33 24.52 -6.35
N ALA A 35 12.32 25.02 -7.07
CA ALA A 35 11.71 24.30 -8.19
C ALA A 35 12.56 24.29 -9.48
N LYS A 36 13.72 24.97 -9.52
CA LYS A 36 14.66 24.93 -10.66
C LYS A 36 15.89 24.04 -10.42
N ARG A 37 16.00 23.39 -9.26
CA ARG A 37 17.09 22.43 -8.94
C ARG A 37 16.69 20.96 -9.10
N ALA A 38 15.53 20.68 -9.68
CA ALA A 38 15.11 19.33 -10.08
C ALA A 38 15.26 19.08 -11.61
N GLN A 39 15.85 20.03 -12.35
CA GLN A 39 16.15 19.89 -13.79
C GLN A 39 17.52 19.26 -14.09
N TRP A 40 18.18 18.69 -13.08
CA TRP A 40 19.44 17.97 -13.21
C TRP A 40 19.40 16.72 -12.32
N LEU A 41 18.36 15.90 -12.47
CA LEU A 41 18.54 14.46 -12.32
C LEU A 41 18.94 13.98 -13.72
N PRO A 42 20.17 13.47 -13.91
CA PRO A 42 20.52 12.82 -15.16
C PRO A 42 19.49 11.71 -15.43
N ASP A 43 18.84 11.83 -16.59
CA ASP A 43 18.27 10.83 -17.47
C ASP A 43 18.17 9.41 -16.87
N GLU A 44 16.98 8.83 -16.79
CA GLU A 44 16.52 7.99 -17.90
C GLU A 44 17.64 7.06 -18.39
N GLU A 45 18.14 6.18 -17.51
CA GLU A 45 18.40 4.80 -17.95
C GLU A 45 17.02 4.16 -18.15
N ASP A 46 16.41 4.55 -19.28
CA ASP A 46 15.40 3.79 -19.97
C ASP A 46 15.84 2.32 -20.01
N ASP A 47 14.86 1.41 -19.90
CA ASP A 47 14.96 -0.03 -20.18
C ASP A 47 15.46 -0.28 -21.63
N TYR A 48 16.71 0.09 -21.93
CA TYR A 48 17.37 -0.10 -23.22
C TYR A 48 17.98 -1.50 -23.38
N ASP A 49 17.81 -2.39 -22.40
CA ASP A 49 18.37 -3.74 -22.47
C ASP A 49 17.54 -4.72 -23.33
N ASP A 50 16.31 -4.36 -23.75
CA ASP A 50 15.51 -5.24 -24.60
C ASP A 50 15.82 -5.07 -26.11
N TYR A 51 16.28 -3.88 -26.53
CA TYR A 51 16.56 -3.62 -27.95
C TYR A 51 17.96 -4.07 -28.40
N GLU A 52 18.92 -4.25 -27.50
CA GLU A 52 20.29 -4.68 -27.85
C GLU A 52 20.38 -6.18 -28.18
N SER A 53 19.48 -6.99 -27.60
CA SER A 53 19.40 -8.44 -27.87
C SER A 53 19.02 -8.76 -29.33
N HIS A 54 18.42 -7.80 -30.06
CA HIS A 54 17.98 -7.99 -31.44
C HIS A 54 19.03 -7.61 -32.50
N GLN A 55 20.12 -6.93 -32.13
CA GLN A 55 21.21 -6.59 -33.06
C GLN A 55 22.37 -7.60 -33.07
N LEU A 56 22.41 -8.53 -32.11
CA LEU A 56 23.47 -9.54 -32.04
C LEU A 56 23.42 -10.49 -33.24
N GLY A 57 24.59 -10.73 -33.83
CA GLY A 57 24.74 -11.63 -34.96
C GLY A 57 24.39 -13.08 -34.58
N PRO A 58 24.09 -13.98 -35.55
CA PRO A 58 23.70 -15.36 -35.27
C PRO A 58 24.67 -16.13 -34.36
N ARG A 59 25.97 -15.79 -34.43
CA ARG A 59 27.03 -16.40 -33.61
C ARG A 59 26.97 -15.98 -32.14
N GLU A 60 26.71 -14.71 -31.87
CA GLU A 60 26.63 -14.18 -30.51
C GLU A 60 25.35 -14.66 -29.82
N ARG A 61 24.25 -14.75 -30.57
CA ARG A 61 23.01 -15.38 -30.08
C ARG A 61 23.22 -16.83 -29.67
N ALA A 62 23.96 -17.60 -30.48
CA ALA A 62 24.27 -19.00 -30.14
C ALA A 62 25.13 -19.11 -28.87
N TYR A 63 26.04 -18.15 -28.63
CA TYR A 63 26.85 -18.11 -27.41
C TYR A 63 26.00 -17.80 -26.18
N LEU A 64 25.11 -16.79 -26.25
CA LEU A 64 24.20 -16.44 -25.16
C LEU A 64 23.24 -17.58 -24.82
N THR A 65 22.65 -18.23 -25.82
CA THR A 65 21.80 -19.40 -25.61
C THR A 65 22.57 -20.55 -24.96
N GLN A 66 23.84 -20.74 -25.33
CA GLN A 66 24.69 -21.77 -24.71
C GLN A 66 25.01 -21.44 -23.25
N GLU A 67 25.25 -20.17 -22.92
CA GLU A 67 25.52 -19.71 -21.56
C GLU A 67 24.26 -19.82 -20.68
N GLU A 68 23.11 -19.44 -21.21
CA GLU A 68 21.81 -19.61 -20.56
C GLU A 68 21.51 -21.10 -20.27
N GLN A 69 21.79 -21.99 -21.23
CA GLN A 69 21.66 -23.44 -21.01
C GLN A 69 22.60 -23.96 -19.92
N ARG A 70 23.84 -23.47 -19.86
CA ARG A 70 24.77 -23.85 -18.77
C ARG A 70 24.26 -23.38 -17.43
N TRP A 71 23.72 -22.17 -17.38
CA TRP A 71 23.18 -21.63 -16.14
C TRP A 71 21.94 -22.38 -15.67
N GLN A 72 21.07 -22.75 -16.60
CA GLN A 72 19.91 -23.60 -16.31
C GLN A 72 20.32 -24.98 -15.79
N GLN A 73 21.32 -25.62 -16.41
CA GLN A 73 21.86 -26.91 -15.95
C GLN A 73 22.48 -26.82 -14.54
N GLU A 74 23.12 -25.69 -14.23
CA GLU A 74 23.71 -25.44 -12.91
C GLU A 74 22.62 -25.27 -11.84
N LEU A 75 21.53 -24.56 -12.14
CA LEU A 75 20.37 -24.45 -11.26
C LEU A 75 19.72 -25.81 -10.99
N ASP A 76 19.50 -26.61 -12.05
CA ASP A 76 18.93 -27.95 -11.92
C ASP A 76 19.85 -28.88 -11.11
N ARG A 77 21.17 -28.76 -11.27
CA ARG A 77 22.15 -29.50 -10.45
C ARG A 77 22.05 -29.10 -8.99
N ARG A 78 22.02 -27.79 -8.71
CA ARG A 78 21.92 -27.27 -7.35
C ARG A 78 20.61 -27.69 -6.67
N GLU A 79 19.49 -27.68 -7.39
CA GLU A 79 18.21 -28.15 -6.87
C GLU A 79 18.24 -29.65 -6.55
N ARG A 80 18.86 -30.47 -7.43
CA ARG A 80 19.05 -31.90 -7.19
C ARG A 80 19.91 -32.14 -5.94
N ASP A 81 21.02 -31.41 -5.80
CA ASP A 81 21.91 -31.51 -4.64
C ASP A 81 21.18 -31.12 -3.34
N ASP A 82 20.35 -30.06 -3.37
CA ASP A 82 19.54 -29.62 -2.24
C ASP A 82 18.46 -30.66 -1.86
N GLN A 83 17.83 -31.31 -2.85
CA GLN A 83 16.87 -32.39 -2.62
C GLN A 83 17.56 -33.63 -2.01
N GLU A 84 18.74 -34.00 -2.52
CA GLU A 84 19.53 -35.10 -1.97
C GLU A 84 20.01 -34.80 -0.54
N ALA A 85 20.44 -33.57 -0.28
CA ALA A 85 20.83 -33.11 1.06
C ALA A 85 19.66 -33.18 2.04
N ARG A 86 18.44 -32.76 1.63
CA ARG A 86 17.22 -32.88 2.45
C ARG A 86 16.89 -34.34 2.75
N LYS A 87 16.94 -35.22 1.75
CA LYS A 87 16.66 -36.65 1.92
C LYS A 87 17.67 -37.31 2.87
N LYS A 88 18.95 -36.98 2.73
CA LYS A 88 20.02 -37.48 3.60
C LYS A 88 19.87 -36.99 5.05
N ALA A 89 19.46 -35.73 5.23
CA ALA A 89 19.19 -35.19 6.57
C ALA A 89 17.99 -35.86 7.25
N GLU A 90 16.95 -36.22 6.48
CA GLU A 90 15.79 -36.97 6.98
C GLU A 90 16.17 -38.40 7.37
N GLU A 91 16.94 -39.09 6.53
CA GLU A 91 17.47 -40.43 6.82
C GLU A 91 18.37 -40.44 8.07
N GLU A 92 19.26 -39.43 8.23
CA GLU A 92 20.08 -39.30 9.44
C GLU A 92 19.20 -39.08 10.69
N ARG A 93 18.17 -38.25 10.57
CA ARG A 93 17.22 -38.00 11.67
C ARG A 93 16.46 -39.25 12.06
N GLU A 94 16.05 -40.07 11.09
CA GLU A 94 15.40 -41.35 11.35
C GLU A 94 16.35 -42.36 12.01
N LYS A 95 17.59 -42.46 11.53
CA LYS A 95 18.63 -43.28 12.14
C LYS A 95 18.91 -42.89 13.59
N ARG A 96 18.95 -41.58 13.89
CA ARG A 96 19.04 -41.08 15.27
C ARG A 96 17.84 -41.47 16.13
N ARG A 97 16.62 -41.50 15.57
CA ARG A 97 15.42 -41.96 16.28
C ARG A 97 15.51 -43.45 16.60
N GLN A 98 15.91 -44.28 15.64
CA GLN A 98 16.06 -45.73 15.83
C GLN A 98 17.11 -46.08 16.89
N ASN A 99 18.30 -45.44 16.85
CA ASN A 99 19.32 -45.64 17.89
C ASN A 99 18.82 -45.23 19.28
N ARG A 100 18.07 -44.11 19.38
CA ARG A 100 17.54 -43.64 20.67
C ARG A 100 16.50 -44.60 21.26
N SER A 101 15.73 -45.32 20.44
CA SER A 101 14.81 -46.35 20.92
C SER A 101 15.49 -47.61 21.47
N HIS A 102 16.76 -47.86 21.15
CA HIS A 102 17.52 -48.98 21.74
C HIS A 102 18.24 -48.62 23.05
N GLU A 103 18.38 -47.33 23.38
CA GLU A 103 19.10 -46.88 24.58
C GLU A 103 18.17 -46.64 25.80
N VAL A 104 16.85 -46.71 25.62
CA VAL A 104 15.86 -46.54 26.71
C VAL A 104 15.37 -47.92 27.17
N THR A 105 16.28 -48.69 27.77
CA THR A 105 15.96 -49.88 28.58
C THR A 105 16.74 -49.82 29.90
N ASP A 106 16.60 -48.71 30.62
CA ASP A 106 16.85 -48.68 32.07
C ASP A 106 15.57 -48.19 32.76
N PRO A 107 14.74 -49.10 33.27
CA PRO A 107 13.47 -48.77 33.89
C PRO A 107 13.64 -48.42 35.37
N GLU A 108 14.40 -47.36 35.70
CA GLU A 108 14.42 -46.82 37.07
C GLU A 108 14.60 -45.30 37.07
N SER A 109 13.52 -44.54 36.81
CA SER A 109 13.32 -43.26 37.50
C SER A 109 11.89 -42.78 37.33
N ILE A 110 11.08 -43.12 38.32
CA ILE A 110 9.72 -42.65 38.56
C ILE A 110 9.84 -41.28 39.24
N CYS A 111 9.16 -40.26 38.69
CA CYS A 111 8.70 -38.98 39.27
C CYS A 111 8.91 -37.84 38.24
N ASP A 112 8.02 -36.89 37.97
CA ASP A 112 6.89 -36.42 38.75
C ASP A 112 5.93 -35.60 37.86
N SER A 113 4.64 -35.85 38.05
CA SER A 113 3.55 -34.88 38.09
C SER A 113 3.38 -33.85 36.96
N ALA A 114 2.48 -34.19 36.05
CA ALA A 114 1.62 -33.25 35.34
C ALA A 114 0.61 -32.60 36.29
N VAL A 115 0.50 -31.26 36.27
CA VAL A 115 -0.67 -30.54 36.80
C VAL A 115 -1.16 -29.55 35.75
N ASN A 116 -2.24 -29.94 35.08
CA ASN A 116 -3.10 -29.07 34.29
C ASN A 116 -3.93 -28.19 35.22
N HIS A 117 -3.91 -26.87 34.99
CA HIS A 117 -4.94 -25.96 35.52
C HIS A 117 -5.59 -25.17 34.39
N PRO A 118 -6.89 -25.37 34.13
CA PRO A 118 -7.68 -24.49 33.28
C PRO A 118 -8.35 -23.40 34.12
N GLY A 119 -8.28 -22.16 33.65
CA GLY A 119 -9.26 -21.11 33.95
C GLY A 119 -8.99 -20.23 35.16
N GLN A 120 -8.65 -18.96 34.91
CA GLN A 120 -9.18 -17.84 35.68
C GLN A 120 -9.12 -16.53 34.87
N PRO A 121 -10.25 -15.84 34.67
CA PRO A 121 -10.30 -14.42 34.37
C PRO A 121 -10.54 -13.64 35.68
N ARG A 122 -9.61 -12.79 36.13
CA ARG A 122 -9.91 -11.74 37.11
C ARG A 122 -8.77 -10.77 37.36
N GLY A 123 -9.15 -9.49 37.41
CA GLY A 123 -8.61 -8.55 38.39
C GLY A 123 -7.35 -7.80 37.97
N SER A 124 -7.53 -6.51 37.69
CA SER A 124 -6.46 -5.52 37.80
C SER A 124 -5.79 -5.64 39.17
N PRO A 125 -4.46 -5.77 39.26
CA PRO A 125 -3.79 -5.92 40.53
C PRO A 125 -3.75 -4.58 41.29
N PRO A 126 -3.96 -4.58 42.62
CA PRO A 126 -3.63 -3.43 43.44
C PRO A 126 -2.11 -3.24 43.49
N LEU A 127 -1.67 -1.99 43.35
CA LEU A 127 -0.26 -1.58 43.50
C LEU A 127 0.25 -1.95 44.90
N PRO A 128 1.29 -2.80 45.04
CA PRO A 128 1.95 -2.99 46.31
C PRO A 128 2.90 -1.82 46.57
N SER A 129 2.59 -1.03 47.60
CA SER A 129 3.55 -0.15 48.25
C SER A 129 4.47 -1.03 49.10
N SER A 130 5.60 -1.47 48.54
CA SER A 130 6.65 -2.15 49.30
C SER A 130 7.92 -1.32 49.30
N ASN A 131 8.29 -0.86 50.50
CA ASN A 131 9.58 -0.26 50.85
C ASN A 131 10.62 -1.36 51.13
N ASP A 132 10.74 -2.36 50.25
CA ASP A 132 11.80 -3.36 50.37
C ASP A 132 13.11 -2.81 49.80
N PRO A 133 14.26 -3.06 50.48
CA PRO A 133 15.57 -2.71 49.96
C PRO A 133 15.83 -3.47 48.66
N ARG A 134 15.81 -2.72 47.55
CA ARG A 134 16.05 -3.18 46.18
C ARG A 134 17.25 -4.14 46.16
N PRO A 135 17.07 -5.44 45.85
CA PRO A 135 18.19 -6.36 45.71
C PRO A 135 19.13 -5.79 44.65
N SER A 136 20.41 -5.68 44.99
CA SER A 136 21.46 -5.15 44.14
C SER A 136 21.37 -5.79 42.75
N SER A 137 21.05 -4.97 41.74
CA SER A 137 20.91 -5.42 40.35
C SER A 137 22.09 -6.33 39.99
N PRO A 138 21.84 -7.54 39.44
CA PRO A 138 22.92 -8.42 39.02
C PRO A 138 23.82 -7.63 38.06
N LYS A 139 25.13 -7.60 38.37
CA LYS A 139 26.15 -6.90 37.58
C LYS A 139 25.93 -7.23 36.10
N GLN A 140 25.45 -6.25 35.34
CA GLN A 140 25.17 -6.41 33.92
C GLN A 140 26.47 -6.86 33.25
N LYS A 141 26.43 -8.03 32.62
CA LYS A 141 27.54 -8.51 31.80
C LYS A 141 27.81 -7.44 30.72
N PRO A 142 29.08 -7.13 30.41
CA PRO A 142 29.42 -6.13 29.42
C PRO A 142 28.71 -6.46 28.10
N PHE A 143 27.95 -5.50 27.59
CA PHE A 143 27.23 -5.64 26.32
C PHE A 143 28.27 -5.71 25.20
N VAL A 144 28.51 -6.91 24.67
CA VAL A 144 29.38 -7.08 23.50
C VAL A 144 28.66 -6.48 22.31
N ILE A 145 29.17 -5.36 21.79
CA ILE A 145 28.66 -4.77 20.55
C ILE A 145 29.02 -5.74 19.42
N PRO A 146 28.04 -6.31 18.69
CA PRO A 146 28.33 -7.16 17.55
C PRO A 146 29.16 -6.38 16.54
N GLN A 147 30.30 -6.93 16.10
CA GLN A 147 31.00 -6.37 14.96
C GLN A 147 30.24 -6.75 13.69
N TYR A 148 29.79 -5.74 12.95
CA TYR A 148 29.08 -5.93 11.68
C TYR A 148 30.08 -5.83 10.52
N ASP A 149 30.33 -6.96 9.87
CA ASP A 149 31.12 -6.98 8.63
C ASP A 149 30.34 -6.34 7.47
N GLU A 150 31.05 -5.94 6.41
CA GLU A 150 30.49 -5.37 5.17
C GLU A 150 29.35 -6.23 4.59
N ARG A 151 29.48 -7.56 4.65
CA ARG A 151 28.42 -8.51 4.22
C ARG A 151 27.10 -8.33 4.98
N HIS A 152 27.16 -7.98 6.26
CA HIS A 152 25.96 -7.73 7.05
C HIS A 152 25.28 -6.43 6.63
N VAL A 153 26.08 -5.41 6.27
CA VAL A 153 25.56 -4.14 5.75
C VAL A 153 24.86 -4.37 4.41
N GLU A 154 25.51 -5.08 3.49
CA GLU A 154 24.92 -5.43 2.18
C GLU A 154 23.62 -6.24 2.34
N ALA A 155 23.63 -7.28 3.17
CA ALA A 155 22.43 -8.09 3.45
C ALA A 155 21.30 -7.24 4.05
N THR A 156 21.64 -6.30 4.94
CA THR A 156 20.66 -5.39 5.55
C THR A 156 20.05 -4.46 4.49
N MET A 157 20.86 -3.91 3.58
CA MET A 157 20.37 -3.07 2.49
C MET A 157 19.41 -3.83 1.57
N LYS A 158 19.77 -5.07 1.19
CA LYS A 158 18.89 -5.95 0.39
C LYS A 158 17.57 -6.21 1.10
N LEU A 159 17.61 -6.57 2.39
CA LEU A 159 16.41 -6.84 3.17
C LEU A 159 15.51 -5.61 3.30
N GLN A 160 16.08 -4.44 3.54
CA GLN A 160 15.34 -3.18 3.58
C GLN A 160 14.69 -2.86 2.23
N HIS A 161 15.42 -3.05 1.13
CA HIS A 161 14.89 -2.87 -0.21
C HIS A 161 13.70 -3.80 -0.49
N TYR A 162 13.84 -5.11 -0.26
CA TYR A 162 12.74 -6.06 -0.40
C TYR A 162 11.53 -5.70 0.45
N PHE A 163 11.75 -5.27 1.70
CA PHE A 163 10.67 -4.85 2.58
C PHE A 163 9.93 -3.62 2.04
N ARG A 164 10.66 -2.63 1.51
CA ARG A 164 10.07 -1.43 0.89
C ARG A 164 9.26 -1.79 -0.35
N VAL A 165 9.82 -2.57 -1.27
CA VAL A 165 9.11 -3.06 -2.47
C VAL A 165 7.83 -3.80 -2.08
N HIS A 166 7.92 -4.72 -1.11
CA HIS A 166 6.76 -5.46 -0.63
C HIS A 166 5.68 -4.55 0.01
N GLN A 167 6.08 -3.53 0.78
CA GLN A 167 5.16 -2.54 1.32
C GLN A 167 4.44 -1.77 0.21
N CYS A 168 5.15 -1.35 -0.84
CA CYS A 168 4.57 -0.66 -1.99
C CYS A 168 3.57 -1.54 -2.73
N GLN A 169 3.90 -2.81 -2.98
CA GLN A 169 2.97 -3.77 -3.57
C GLN A 169 1.71 -3.95 -2.71
N ARG A 170 1.86 -4.03 -1.39
CA ARG A 170 0.73 -4.10 -0.45
C ARG A 170 -0.13 -2.85 -0.50
N ALA A 171 0.47 -1.66 -0.58
CA ALA A 171 -0.25 -0.40 -0.72
C ALA A 171 -1.07 -0.36 -2.03
N ILE A 172 -0.48 -0.74 -3.17
CA ILE A 172 -1.18 -0.81 -4.46
C ILE A 172 -2.35 -1.80 -4.39
N LYS A 173 -2.16 -2.98 -3.81
CA LYS A 173 -3.24 -3.97 -3.60
C LYS A 173 -4.36 -3.40 -2.73
N GLY A 174 -4.01 -2.64 -1.69
CA GLY A 174 -4.97 -1.94 -0.82
C GLY A 174 -5.79 -0.89 -1.57
N ILE A 175 -5.14 -0.06 -2.39
CA ILE A 175 -5.78 0.96 -3.22
C ILE A 175 -6.71 0.32 -4.25
N SER A 176 -6.24 -0.72 -4.94
CA SER A 176 -7.07 -1.46 -5.91
C SER A 176 -8.29 -2.10 -5.24
N SER A 177 -8.15 -2.62 -4.02
CA SER A 177 -9.29 -3.14 -3.25
C SER A 177 -10.28 -2.05 -2.86
N GLN A 178 -9.80 -0.88 -2.44
CA GLN A 178 -10.66 0.29 -2.15
C GLN A 178 -11.41 0.76 -3.40
N PHE A 179 -10.73 0.86 -4.55
CA PHE A 179 -11.36 1.19 -5.83
C PHE A 179 -12.49 0.21 -6.17
N ASN A 180 -12.23 -1.10 -6.07
CA ASN A 180 -13.24 -2.12 -6.35
C ASN A 180 -14.42 -2.07 -5.37
N ALA A 181 -14.19 -1.70 -4.11
CA ALA A 181 -15.26 -1.51 -3.13
C ALA A 181 -16.14 -0.31 -3.49
N LEU A 182 -15.52 0.86 -3.74
CA LEU A 182 -16.22 2.08 -4.17
C LEU A 182 -17.04 1.83 -5.43
N ARG A 183 -16.47 1.15 -6.42
CA ARG A 183 -17.15 0.82 -7.69
C ARG A 183 -18.36 -0.09 -7.50
N LYS A 184 -18.32 -1.01 -6.52
CA LYS A 184 -19.46 -1.89 -6.19
C LYS A 184 -20.57 -1.16 -5.44
N GLU A 185 -20.19 -0.22 -4.57
CA GLU A 185 -21.12 0.57 -3.77
C GLU A 185 -21.80 1.67 -4.59
N PHE A 186 -21.12 2.18 -5.62
CA PHE A 186 -21.65 3.25 -6.45
C PHE A 186 -22.84 2.82 -7.31
N THR A 187 -24.00 3.39 -7.02
CA THR A 187 -25.20 3.31 -7.85
C THR A 187 -25.40 4.63 -8.60
N PRO A 188 -25.44 4.63 -9.96
CA PRO A 188 -25.66 5.86 -10.71
C PRO A 188 -27.03 6.46 -10.37
N PRO A 189 -27.15 7.79 -10.19
CA PRO A 189 -28.42 8.43 -9.90
C PRO A 189 -29.35 8.34 -11.11
N SER A 190 -30.66 8.25 -10.88
CA SER A 190 -31.68 8.21 -11.95
C SER A 190 -31.89 9.56 -12.65
N THR A 191 -31.45 10.65 -12.03
CA THR A 191 -31.54 12.02 -12.55
C THR A 191 -30.24 12.76 -12.27
N ILE A 192 -29.79 13.57 -13.22
CA ILE A 192 -28.58 14.40 -13.09
C ILE A 192 -28.97 15.86 -13.26
N SER A 193 -28.42 16.72 -12.41
CA SER A 193 -28.66 18.16 -12.46
C SER A 193 -27.47 18.93 -13.05
N PHE A 194 -27.72 19.81 -14.00
CA PHE A 194 -26.70 20.63 -14.67
C PHE A 194 -26.92 22.11 -14.34
N GLN A 195 -25.82 22.83 -14.12
CA GLN A 195 -25.84 24.27 -13.92
C GLN A 195 -25.91 24.97 -15.28
N LYS A 196 -26.89 25.86 -15.48
CA LYS A 196 -26.95 26.63 -16.73
C LYS A 196 -25.79 27.63 -16.82
N SER A 197 -25.27 27.83 -18.03
CA SER A 197 -24.23 28.84 -18.28
C SER A 197 -24.71 30.27 -18.05
N SER A 198 -26.02 30.52 -18.15
CA SER A 198 -26.62 31.85 -17.98
C SER A 198 -26.72 32.32 -16.53
N SER A 199 -26.85 31.40 -15.57
CA SER A 199 -27.02 31.72 -14.15
C SER A 199 -26.58 30.54 -13.29
N PRO A 200 -25.71 30.75 -12.28
CA PRO A 200 -25.29 29.68 -11.39
C PRO A 200 -26.40 29.14 -10.48
N SER A 201 -27.49 29.91 -10.32
CA SER A 201 -28.65 29.48 -9.53
C SER A 201 -29.66 28.66 -10.35
N ASP A 202 -29.58 28.73 -11.68
CA ASP A 202 -30.51 28.00 -12.55
C ASP A 202 -29.98 26.59 -12.81
N VAL A 203 -30.76 25.60 -12.38
CA VAL A 203 -30.41 24.18 -12.50
C VAL A 203 -31.39 23.49 -13.44
N VAL A 204 -30.89 22.73 -14.40
CA VAL A 204 -31.68 21.83 -15.27
C VAL A 204 -31.51 20.43 -14.74
N THR A 205 -32.61 19.75 -14.38
CA THR A 205 -32.55 18.35 -13.95
C THR A 205 -33.07 17.48 -15.08
N ILE A 206 -32.25 16.52 -15.50
CA ILE A 206 -32.55 15.62 -16.61
C ILE A 206 -32.53 14.16 -16.13
N PRO A 207 -33.28 13.25 -16.77
CA PRO A 207 -33.13 11.81 -16.53
C PRO A 207 -31.74 11.31 -16.92
N ALA A 208 -31.12 10.50 -16.06
CA ALA A 208 -29.84 9.88 -16.34
C ALA A 208 -30.00 8.69 -17.30
N ILE A 209 -29.09 8.56 -18.25
CA ILE A 209 -29.02 7.38 -19.11
C ILE A 209 -28.35 6.24 -18.33
N LEU A 210 -28.99 5.08 -18.33
CA LEU A 210 -28.44 3.89 -17.69
C LEU A 210 -27.23 3.38 -18.50
N PRO A 211 -26.20 2.80 -17.84
CA PRO A 211 -25.05 2.26 -18.55
C PRO A 211 -25.40 1.21 -19.62
N SER A 212 -26.53 0.50 -19.44
CA SER A 212 -27.05 -0.48 -20.40
C SER A 212 -27.59 0.13 -21.69
N ASP A 213 -27.97 1.41 -21.65
CA ASP A 213 -28.56 2.13 -22.79
C ASP A 213 -27.49 2.88 -23.60
N LEU A 214 -26.22 2.89 -23.13
CA LEU A 214 -25.11 3.52 -23.84
C LEU A 214 -24.70 2.64 -25.03
N SER A 215 -24.89 3.16 -26.25
CA SER A 215 -24.41 2.48 -27.45
C SER A 215 -22.89 2.65 -27.57
N PRO A 216 -22.14 1.62 -28.02
CA PRO A 216 -20.71 1.77 -28.31
C PRO A 216 -20.39 2.87 -29.34
N LYS A 217 -21.38 3.25 -30.17
CA LYS A 217 -21.27 4.33 -31.15
C LYS A 217 -21.36 5.73 -30.54
N ASP A 218 -21.82 5.84 -29.30
CA ASP A 218 -21.87 7.11 -28.55
C ASP A 218 -20.50 7.43 -27.92
N SER A 219 -19.41 6.87 -28.46
CA SER A 219 -18.05 7.31 -28.21
C SER A 219 -17.85 8.68 -28.86
N VAL A 220 -18.53 9.69 -28.32
CA VAL A 220 -18.34 11.08 -28.70
C VAL A 220 -16.88 11.41 -28.39
N ASP A 221 -16.14 11.82 -29.42
CA ASP A 221 -14.77 12.29 -29.25
C ASP A 221 -14.78 13.38 -28.17
N THR A 222 -14.17 13.07 -27.04
CA THR A 222 -14.24 13.82 -25.77
C THR A 222 -13.57 15.20 -25.82
N ASN A 223 -13.15 15.68 -26.99
CA ASN A 223 -12.45 16.96 -27.12
C ASN A 223 -13.36 18.20 -27.03
N SER A 224 -14.68 18.04 -27.13
CA SER A 224 -15.64 19.15 -26.98
C SER A 224 -16.16 19.28 -25.54
N ASP A 225 -15.27 19.44 -24.57
CA ASP A 225 -15.67 19.70 -23.17
C ASP A 225 -16.38 21.05 -22.98
N SER A 226 -16.28 21.95 -23.96
CA SER A 226 -16.87 23.30 -23.92
C SER A 226 -18.40 23.31 -23.98
N ASP A 227 -19.03 22.26 -24.51
CA ASP A 227 -20.47 22.27 -24.81
C ASP A 227 -21.33 21.67 -23.70
N ILE A 228 -20.70 21.05 -22.69
CA ILE A 228 -21.40 20.33 -21.64
C ILE A 228 -21.42 21.19 -20.38
N PRO A 229 -22.61 21.58 -19.88
CA PRO A 229 -22.68 22.40 -18.70
C PRO A 229 -22.09 21.66 -17.49
N LYS A 230 -21.57 22.43 -16.53
CA LYS A 230 -21.04 21.88 -15.29
C LYS A 230 -22.13 21.19 -14.48
N LEU A 231 -21.83 20.07 -13.83
CA LEU A 231 -22.76 19.46 -12.88
C LEU A 231 -23.06 20.43 -11.73
N ALA A 232 -24.34 20.57 -11.39
CA ALA A 232 -24.77 21.41 -10.28
C ALA A 232 -24.31 20.79 -8.93
N TYR A 233 -23.97 21.65 -7.97
CA TYR A 233 -23.67 21.26 -6.59
C TYR A 233 -24.96 21.23 -5.76
N ASN A 234 -25.76 20.19 -5.92
CA ASN A 234 -26.99 19.97 -5.17
C ASN A 234 -27.02 18.58 -4.52
N SER A 235 -28.04 18.33 -3.70
CA SER A 235 -28.23 17.03 -3.03
C SER A 235 -28.42 15.87 -4.01
N THR A 236 -29.05 16.12 -5.17
CA THR A 236 -29.26 15.12 -6.24
C THR A 236 -27.93 14.57 -6.78
N ASN A 237 -26.95 15.44 -7.00
CA ASN A 237 -25.64 15.07 -7.53
C ASN A 237 -24.60 14.75 -6.45
N TYR A 238 -24.96 14.82 -5.17
CA TYR A 238 -24.00 14.67 -4.06
C TYR A 238 -23.24 13.34 -4.14
N ASN A 239 -23.94 12.24 -4.36
CA ASN A 239 -23.32 10.91 -4.46
C ASN A 239 -22.35 10.81 -5.65
N LEU A 240 -22.63 11.51 -6.75
CA LEU A 240 -21.78 11.52 -7.94
C LEU A 240 -20.49 12.31 -7.67
N HIS A 241 -20.60 13.52 -7.12
CA HIS A 241 -19.44 14.32 -6.72
C HIS A 241 -18.58 13.60 -5.68
N ALA A 242 -19.20 13.01 -4.65
CA ALA A 242 -18.49 12.26 -3.62
C ALA A 242 -17.76 11.04 -4.19
N TYR A 243 -18.35 10.36 -5.18
CA TYR A 243 -17.72 9.24 -5.87
C TYR A 243 -16.51 9.70 -6.70
N LEU A 244 -16.66 10.74 -7.53
CA LEU A 244 -15.56 11.29 -8.34
C LEU A 244 -14.40 11.79 -7.45
N GLU A 245 -14.70 12.53 -6.39
CA GLU A 245 -13.69 13.00 -5.43
C GLU A 245 -12.98 11.82 -4.74
N SER A 246 -13.70 10.72 -4.47
CA SER A 246 -13.10 9.52 -3.91
C SER A 246 -12.16 8.83 -4.90
N LEU A 247 -12.46 8.83 -6.20
CA LEU A 247 -11.56 8.34 -7.25
C LEU A 247 -10.30 9.20 -7.35
N ASP A 248 -10.43 10.54 -7.33
CA ASP A 248 -9.28 11.47 -7.33
C ASP A 248 -8.38 11.24 -6.11
N LYS A 249 -8.98 11.04 -4.92
CA LYS A 249 -8.23 10.70 -3.70
C LYS A 249 -7.44 9.41 -3.85
N LEU A 250 -7.96 8.41 -4.57
CA LEU A 250 -7.22 7.16 -4.83
C LEU A 250 -6.05 7.39 -5.79
N LEU A 251 -6.20 8.23 -6.81
CA LEU A 251 -5.10 8.60 -7.71
C LEU A 251 -3.98 9.32 -6.95
N VAL A 252 -4.32 10.32 -6.13
CA VAL A 252 -3.33 11.02 -5.30
C VAL A 252 -2.60 10.07 -4.35
N LYS A 253 -3.31 9.11 -3.74
CA LYS A 253 -2.67 8.08 -2.89
C LYS A 253 -1.74 7.17 -3.69
N LEU A 254 -2.09 6.87 -4.94
CA LEU A 254 -1.31 6.00 -5.82
C LEU A 254 -0.03 6.68 -6.30
N ASP A 255 -0.07 7.97 -6.57
CA ASP A 255 1.11 8.80 -6.90
C ASP A 255 2.11 8.85 -5.74
N GLY A 256 1.61 8.84 -4.49
CA GLY A 256 2.43 8.74 -3.29
C GLY A 256 3.13 7.38 -3.09
N VAL A 257 2.82 6.36 -3.88
CA VAL A 257 3.49 5.05 -3.79
C VAL A 257 4.74 5.03 -4.66
N GLU A 258 5.90 5.09 -4.01
CA GLU A 258 7.23 4.99 -4.64
C GLU A 258 7.48 3.57 -5.16
N SER A 259 8.15 3.44 -6.31
CA SER A 259 8.49 2.12 -6.87
C SER A 259 9.82 1.57 -6.39
N TRP A 260 10.69 2.39 -5.79
CA TRP A 260 12.05 2.00 -5.39
C TRP A 260 12.88 1.36 -6.53
N GLY A 261 12.63 1.78 -7.78
CA GLY A 261 13.28 1.22 -8.98
C GLY A 261 12.64 -0.06 -9.52
N ASP A 262 11.73 -0.70 -8.78
CA ASP A 262 11.10 -1.96 -9.20
C ASP A 262 10.12 -1.75 -10.38
N SER A 263 10.38 -2.40 -11.50
CA SER A 263 9.58 -2.29 -12.74
C SER A 263 8.17 -2.88 -12.57
N TYR A 264 8.04 -3.99 -11.86
CA TYR A 264 6.77 -4.63 -11.59
C TYR A 264 5.83 -3.75 -10.76
N VAL A 265 6.35 -3.06 -9.75
CA VAL A 265 5.61 -2.06 -8.96
C VAL A 265 5.13 -0.91 -9.86
N ARG A 266 5.98 -0.39 -10.76
CA ARG A 266 5.60 0.66 -11.73
C ARG A 266 4.47 0.19 -12.64
N GLU A 267 4.57 -1.02 -13.19
CA GLU A 267 3.55 -1.60 -14.07
C GLU A 267 2.21 -1.78 -13.35
N LYS A 268 2.23 -2.37 -12.14
CA LYS A 268 1.02 -2.53 -11.33
C LYS A 268 0.38 -1.20 -10.97
N ARG A 269 1.18 -0.19 -10.64
CA ARG A 269 0.70 1.17 -10.38
C ARG A 269 -0.02 1.74 -11.60
N ARG A 270 0.61 1.71 -12.78
CA ARG A 270 0.02 2.18 -14.05
C ARG A 270 -1.27 1.45 -14.40
N ALA A 271 -1.33 0.13 -14.19
CA ALA A 271 -2.53 -0.65 -14.43
C ALA A 271 -3.71 -0.19 -13.56
N VAL A 272 -3.46 0.11 -12.27
CA VAL A 272 -4.50 0.62 -11.35
C VAL A 272 -4.90 2.05 -11.70
N VAL A 273 -3.96 2.94 -12.05
CA VAL A 273 -4.25 4.30 -12.57
C VAL A 273 -5.23 4.21 -13.74
N LYS A 274 -4.89 3.41 -14.77
CA LYS A 274 -5.72 3.24 -15.97
C LYS A 274 -7.13 2.73 -15.66
N GLN A 275 -7.27 1.87 -14.64
CA GLN A 275 -8.59 1.39 -14.21
C GLN A 275 -9.41 2.49 -13.55
N ILE A 276 -8.79 3.31 -12.69
CA ILE A 276 -9.47 4.42 -12.00
C ILE A 276 -9.87 5.51 -12.99
N GLU A 277 -8.95 5.94 -13.87
CA GLU A 277 -9.23 6.92 -14.93
C GLU A 277 -10.29 6.39 -15.92
N GLY A 278 -10.23 5.10 -16.26
CA GLY A 278 -11.26 4.46 -17.09
C GLY A 278 -12.65 4.52 -16.46
N GLU A 279 -12.74 4.44 -15.12
CA GLU A 279 -13.99 4.56 -14.38
C GLU A 279 -14.46 6.01 -14.27
N GLN A 280 -13.57 6.99 -14.06
CA GLN A 280 -13.91 8.41 -14.14
C GLN A 280 -14.50 8.76 -15.51
N ASN A 281 -13.83 8.33 -16.57
CA ASN A 281 -14.30 8.48 -17.94
C ASN A 281 -15.66 7.80 -18.18
N ARG A 282 -15.94 6.67 -17.52
CA ARG A 282 -17.24 6.00 -17.60
C ARG A 282 -18.36 6.87 -17.01
N VAL A 283 -18.12 7.45 -15.82
CA VAL A 283 -19.08 8.35 -15.16
C VAL A 283 -19.29 9.61 -15.98
N ASP A 284 -18.22 10.19 -16.51
CA ASP A 284 -18.32 11.37 -17.37
C ASP A 284 -19.15 11.07 -18.61
N ARG A 285 -18.90 9.95 -19.30
CA ARG A 285 -19.70 9.53 -20.47
C ARG A 285 -21.19 9.44 -20.17
N ILE A 286 -21.58 8.92 -19.00
CA ILE A 286 -22.99 8.87 -18.58
C ILE A 286 -23.56 10.28 -18.48
N CYS A 287 -22.83 11.21 -17.88
CA CYS A 287 -23.25 12.62 -17.77
C CYS A 287 -23.38 13.27 -19.15
N LYS A 288 -22.36 13.11 -20.01
CA LYS A 288 -22.32 13.68 -21.36
C LYS A 288 -23.46 13.14 -22.23
N ALA A 289 -23.65 11.82 -22.25
CA ALA A 289 -24.72 11.18 -23.01
C ALA A 289 -26.10 11.62 -22.53
N SER A 290 -26.30 11.73 -21.21
CA SER A 290 -27.57 12.21 -20.64
C SER A 290 -27.88 13.63 -21.11
N TRP A 291 -26.88 14.51 -21.11
CA TRP A 291 -27.03 15.88 -21.60
C TRP A 291 -27.34 15.93 -23.10
N LEU A 292 -26.59 15.20 -23.93
CA LEU A 292 -26.80 15.17 -25.38
C LEU A 292 -28.23 14.72 -25.74
N LYS A 293 -28.71 13.65 -25.11
CA LYS A 293 -30.08 13.17 -25.30
C LYS A 293 -31.13 14.20 -24.91
N HIS A 294 -30.86 15.03 -23.90
CA HIS A 294 -31.76 16.11 -23.51
C HIS A 294 -31.79 17.24 -24.55
N VAL A 295 -30.65 17.57 -25.17
CA VAL A 295 -30.55 18.65 -26.17
C VAL A 295 -31.17 18.26 -27.51
N GLU A 296 -31.17 16.97 -27.85
CA GLU A 296 -31.79 16.46 -29.09
C GLU A 296 -33.34 16.47 -29.07
N HIS A 297 -33.96 16.61 -27.90
CA HIS A 297 -35.41 16.59 -27.69
C HIS A 297 -35.99 17.99 -27.44
#